data_AF-A0AAC9L831-F1
#
_entry.id   AF-A0AAC9L831-F1
#
_cell.length_a   1.000
_cell.length_b   1.000
_cell.length_c   1.000
_cell.angle_alpha   90.00
_cell.angle_beta   90.00
_cell.angle_gamma   90.00
#
_symmetry.space_group_name_H-M   'P 1'
#
loop_
_entity.id
_entity.type
_entity.pdbx_description
1 polymer ?
#
loop_
_entity_poly.entity_id
_entity_poly.type
_entity_poly.pdbx_seq_one_letter_code
_entity_poly.pdbx_strand_id
1 'polypeptide(L)'
;MSLLAIGMSHRSASLTLLERAVVAAPDTEKLLDELLRCPSVNEVLLLSTCNRVEVYAVVESFHSAVEEVTGVMARHSGVDGTELTDGMYVHYAAAAVEHLFTVAAGLDSMVVGEEQILGQLRGAYTTAESARTVGRALHEVLQQALRVGKRAHTETEIGAEGASVVSEALSDAAALLGALTGRRGLVVGAGSMGGLAAAHLRRAGIAELVIANRTADNGARLAATTVEAGTPARSVGLDRLSVELAEADVVVVCTGSLETVVDVDTVRAALARRANGLPLVFCDLGLPRDVDAGVAELESVSVVDLDTLRDRLRGRGDADAFAKVGALIAAEVEHYFAAQRSASVTPTVTALRRQAAEVVDAELLRLDSRLPDLAPDVRAELSRTVRRVVDKLLHTPTVRVKQLAAGAQGVGYADALRELFNLDQQLPNAVSAAKTGHPEDARTARDGVSRVESADVGGSDGRAVAGLSDGRAVAGPRDGRAAANPSGSSAASSSVLPEVRSVADAPTTAVLTEVANVPTATVAGTTQTGVVGGTEVVSALDSTPDAPGSDEVTESSRASAADEQRRRGESSSAERHPQERPDVDGEQR
;
A
#
# COMPACT_ATOMS: atom_id res chain seq x y z
N MET A 1 5.91 -7.30 16.80
CA MET A 1 5.46 -7.23 15.39
C MET A 1 5.99 -5.95 14.78
N SER A 2 6.59 -6.03 13.61
CA SER A 2 7.15 -4.91 12.85
C SER A 2 6.67 -4.97 11.40
N LEU A 3 6.65 -3.83 10.71
CA LEU A 3 6.44 -3.81 9.27
C LEU A 3 7.69 -4.32 8.53
N LEU A 4 7.47 -5.14 7.52
CA LEU A 4 8.45 -5.67 6.58
C LEU A 4 7.96 -5.30 5.17
N ALA A 5 8.82 -4.72 4.35
CA ALA A 5 8.57 -4.52 2.93
C ALA A 5 9.62 -5.30 2.15
N ILE A 6 9.20 -6.28 1.35
CA ILE A 6 10.05 -7.05 0.45
C ILE A 6 9.51 -6.83 -0.95
N GLY A 7 10.37 -6.50 -1.90
CA GLY A 7 9.93 -6.32 -3.26
C GLY A 7 11.04 -6.04 -4.22
N MET A 8 10.63 -5.75 -5.45
CA MET A 8 11.49 -5.31 -6.53
C MET A 8 10.82 -4.18 -7.28
N SER A 9 11.61 -3.26 -7.82
CA SER A 9 11.11 -2.12 -8.57
C SER A 9 11.91 -1.93 -9.85
N HIS A 10 11.43 -1.01 -10.68
CA HIS A 10 12.10 -0.58 -11.90
C HIS A 10 13.55 -0.07 -11.71
N ARG A 11 14.00 0.15 -10.46
CA ARG A 11 15.38 0.50 -10.10
C ARG A 11 16.25 -0.71 -9.74
N SER A 12 15.67 -1.76 -9.15
CA SER A 12 16.41 -2.93 -8.65
C SER A 12 16.40 -4.13 -9.59
N ALA A 13 15.37 -4.25 -10.44
CA ALA A 13 15.16 -5.41 -11.31
C ALA A 13 15.09 -5.02 -12.80
N SER A 14 15.48 -5.98 -13.66
CA SER A 14 15.27 -5.88 -15.11
C SER A 14 13.78 -5.91 -15.46
N LEU A 15 13.40 -5.44 -16.66
CA LEU A 15 12.00 -5.50 -17.11
C LEU A 15 11.50 -6.94 -17.12
N THR A 16 12.28 -7.86 -17.70
CA THR A 16 11.95 -9.28 -17.81
C THR A 16 11.76 -9.97 -16.45
N LEU A 17 12.51 -9.57 -15.42
CA LEU A 17 12.31 -10.10 -14.07
C LEU A 17 11.01 -9.56 -13.45
N LEU A 18 10.71 -8.27 -13.65
CA LEU A 18 9.45 -7.65 -13.22
C LEU A 18 8.24 -8.27 -13.93
N GLU A 19 8.28 -8.50 -15.24
CA GLU A 19 7.21 -9.16 -16.01
C GLU A 19 6.82 -10.51 -15.42
N ARG A 20 7.81 -11.29 -14.97
CA ARG A 20 7.61 -12.60 -14.33
C ARG A 20 7.14 -12.49 -12.88
N ALA A 21 7.52 -11.43 -12.18
CA ALA A 21 7.10 -11.17 -10.80
C ALA A 21 5.69 -10.56 -10.70
N VAL A 22 5.21 -9.87 -11.74
CA VAL A 22 3.88 -9.23 -11.76
C VAL A 22 2.79 -10.26 -11.48
N VAL A 23 1.89 -9.87 -10.58
CA VAL A 23 0.77 -10.69 -10.14
C VAL A 23 -0.48 -10.20 -10.84
N ALA A 24 -1.09 -11.07 -11.65
CA ALA A 24 -2.33 -10.77 -12.35
C ALA A 24 -3.51 -10.69 -11.36
N ALA A 25 -4.53 -9.90 -11.72
CA ALA A 25 -5.71 -9.70 -10.88
C ALA A 25 -6.42 -10.99 -10.43
N PRO A 26 -6.56 -12.06 -11.25
CA PRO A 26 -7.17 -13.32 -10.81
C PRO A 26 -6.35 -14.09 -9.76
N ASP A 27 -5.02 -13.95 -9.78
CA ASP A 27 -4.11 -14.69 -8.89
C ASP A 27 -3.81 -13.94 -7.58
N THR A 28 -4.13 -12.64 -7.53
CA THR A 28 -3.84 -11.75 -6.40
C THR A 28 -4.41 -12.27 -5.07
N GLU A 29 -5.69 -12.69 -5.04
CA GLU A 29 -6.32 -13.21 -3.81
C GLU A 29 -5.69 -14.52 -3.35
N LYS A 30 -5.36 -15.41 -4.29
CA LYS A 30 -4.69 -16.70 -4.01
C LYS A 30 -3.29 -16.48 -3.45
N LEU A 31 -2.53 -15.51 -3.98
CA LEU A 31 -1.18 -15.22 -3.52
C LEU A 31 -1.18 -14.54 -2.13
N LEU A 32 -2.14 -13.65 -1.86
CA LEU A 32 -2.35 -13.08 -0.52
C LEU A 32 -2.69 -14.18 0.52
N ASP A 33 -3.53 -15.14 0.14
CA ASP A 33 -3.91 -16.30 0.97
C ASP A 33 -2.75 -17.33 1.12
N GLU A 34 -1.81 -17.41 0.18
CA GLU A 34 -0.56 -18.17 0.36
C GLU A 34 0.41 -17.45 1.32
N LEU A 35 0.60 -16.13 1.13
CA LEU A 35 1.44 -15.30 2.00
C LEU A 35 0.93 -15.26 3.45
N LEU A 36 -0.39 -15.19 3.68
CA LEU A 36 -0.97 -15.17 5.03
C LEU A 36 -0.89 -16.53 5.77
N ARG A 37 -0.59 -17.63 5.07
CA ARG A 37 -0.32 -18.95 5.69
C ARG A 37 1.12 -19.11 6.17
N CYS A 38 2.01 -18.18 5.84
CA CYS A 38 3.38 -18.20 6.29
C CYS A 38 3.44 -17.97 7.82
N PRO A 39 4.04 -18.87 8.62
CA PRO A 39 4.00 -18.79 10.09
C PRO A 39 4.53 -17.47 10.69
N SER A 40 5.38 -16.75 9.96
CA SER A 40 5.98 -15.49 10.40
C SER A 40 5.20 -14.24 9.97
N VAL A 41 4.06 -14.39 9.27
CA VAL A 41 3.26 -13.31 8.67
C VAL A 41 1.88 -13.22 9.32
N ASN A 42 1.57 -12.07 9.93
CA ASN A 42 0.33 -11.85 10.68
C ASN A 42 -0.70 -11.02 9.89
N GLU A 43 -0.23 -10.11 9.03
CA GLU A 43 -1.02 -9.29 8.12
C GLU A 43 -0.21 -9.12 6.82
N VAL A 44 -0.85 -9.04 5.65
CA VAL A 44 -0.17 -8.85 4.36
C VAL A 44 -0.95 -7.96 3.37
N LEU A 45 -0.20 -7.18 2.60
CA LEU A 45 -0.64 -6.41 1.44
C LEU A 45 0.32 -6.71 0.27
N LEU A 46 -0.22 -6.84 -0.94
CA LEU A 46 0.54 -6.98 -2.18
C LEU A 46 0.27 -5.77 -3.09
N LEU A 47 1.32 -5.01 -3.41
CA LEU A 47 1.30 -3.95 -4.41
C LEU A 47 1.99 -4.45 -5.69
N SER A 48 1.17 -4.87 -6.66
CA SER A 48 1.61 -5.30 -8.00
C SER A 48 1.29 -4.19 -9.01
N THR A 49 2.30 -3.71 -9.74
CA THR A 49 2.19 -2.66 -10.77
C THR A 49 3.18 -2.95 -11.91
N CYS A 50 3.12 -2.19 -13.01
CA CYS A 50 4.12 -2.26 -14.07
C CYS A 50 5.55 -1.80 -13.65
N ASN A 51 5.71 -1.14 -12.49
CA ASN A 51 7.00 -0.58 -12.07
C ASN A 51 7.54 -1.15 -10.76
N ARG A 52 6.77 -2.01 -10.08
CA ARG A 52 7.14 -2.66 -8.82
C ARG A 52 6.21 -3.81 -8.47
N VAL A 53 6.75 -4.79 -7.75
CA VAL A 53 6.01 -5.83 -7.05
C VAL A 53 6.52 -5.87 -5.62
N GLU A 54 5.67 -5.51 -4.66
CA GLU A 54 6.03 -5.36 -3.24
C GLU A 54 5.03 -6.07 -2.34
N VAL A 55 5.55 -6.82 -1.37
CA VAL A 55 4.81 -7.42 -0.27
C VAL A 55 5.11 -6.60 0.99
N TYR A 56 4.07 -5.99 1.55
CA TYR A 56 4.10 -5.34 2.86
C TYR A 56 3.47 -6.27 3.89
N ALA A 57 4.28 -6.80 4.81
CA ALA A 57 3.86 -7.77 5.81
C ALA A 57 4.08 -7.26 7.24
N VAL A 58 3.21 -7.63 8.16
CA VAL A 58 3.40 -7.43 9.60
C VAL A 58 3.91 -8.74 10.19
N VAL A 59 5.13 -8.72 10.74
CA VAL A 59 5.88 -9.94 11.05
C VAL A 59 6.43 -9.96 12.48
N GLU A 60 6.64 -11.17 13.01
CA GLU A 60 7.24 -11.39 14.32
C GLU A 60 8.75 -11.67 14.24
N SER A 61 9.19 -12.47 13.26
CA SER A 61 10.58 -12.80 12.97
C SER A 61 11.00 -12.20 11.62
N PHE A 62 12.09 -11.44 11.59
CA PHE A 62 12.61 -10.84 10.35
C PHE A 62 13.10 -11.91 9.37
N HIS A 63 14.09 -12.71 9.76
CA HIS A 63 14.74 -13.68 8.87
C HIS A 63 13.76 -14.73 8.32
N SER A 64 12.92 -15.28 9.20
CA SER A 64 11.92 -16.28 8.83
C SER A 64 10.89 -15.74 7.85
N ALA A 65 10.37 -14.53 8.07
CA ALA A 65 9.43 -13.91 7.16
C ALA A 65 10.06 -13.54 5.80
N VAL A 66 11.34 -13.14 5.77
CA VAL A 66 12.06 -12.89 4.51
C VAL A 66 12.16 -14.19 3.69
N GLU A 67 12.61 -15.28 4.30
CA GLU A 67 12.72 -16.58 3.63
C GLU A 67 11.35 -17.10 3.14
N GLU A 68 10.32 -17.03 4.00
CA GLU A 68 8.95 -17.46 3.70
C GLU A 68 8.34 -16.66 2.54
N VAL A 69 8.39 -15.32 2.58
CA VAL A 69 7.83 -14.44 1.54
C VAL A 69 8.58 -14.56 0.22
N THR A 70 9.92 -14.57 0.23
CA THR A 70 10.73 -14.78 -0.98
C THR A 70 10.43 -16.14 -1.60
N GLY A 71 10.26 -17.20 -0.79
CA GLY A 71 9.89 -18.52 -1.26
C GLY A 71 8.52 -18.56 -1.97
N VAL A 72 7.53 -17.80 -1.50
CA VAL A 72 6.22 -17.65 -2.17
C VAL A 72 6.37 -16.91 -3.51
N MET A 73 7.11 -15.80 -3.53
CA MET A 73 7.32 -15.01 -4.76
C MET A 73 8.12 -15.76 -5.83
N ALA A 74 9.08 -16.61 -5.44
CA ALA A 74 9.81 -17.49 -6.35
C ALA A 74 8.89 -18.54 -7.00
N ARG A 75 7.98 -19.15 -6.22
CA ARG A 75 6.98 -20.09 -6.75
C ARG A 75 6.00 -19.44 -7.71
N HIS A 76 5.56 -18.21 -7.43
CA HIS A 76 4.66 -17.45 -8.32
C HIS A 76 5.33 -17.13 -9.66
N SER A 77 6.54 -16.57 -9.63
CA SER A 77 7.26 -16.12 -10.83
C SER A 77 7.94 -17.24 -11.63
N GLY A 78 8.12 -18.41 -11.01
CA GLY A 78 8.89 -19.54 -11.55
C GLY A 78 10.37 -19.21 -11.78
N VAL A 79 10.87 -18.11 -11.19
CA VAL A 79 12.26 -17.67 -11.25
C VAL A 79 13.07 -18.48 -10.24
N ASP A 80 14.37 -18.68 -10.49
CA ASP A 80 15.23 -19.28 -9.47
C ASP A 80 15.29 -18.38 -8.22
N GLY A 81 15.36 -18.98 -7.03
CA GLY A 81 15.39 -18.21 -5.78
C GLY A 81 16.53 -17.19 -5.73
N THR A 82 17.70 -17.52 -6.31
CA THR A 82 18.88 -16.64 -6.32
C THR A 82 18.70 -15.45 -7.27
N GLU A 83 18.27 -15.71 -8.51
CA GLU A 83 17.95 -14.68 -9.52
C GLU A 83 16.87 -13.71 -9.01
N LEU A 84 15.87 -14.23 -8.28
CA LEU A 84 14.84 -13.39 -7.66
C LEU A 84 15.42 -12.51 -6.54
N THR A 85 16.26 -13.06 -5.65
CA THR A 85 16.86 -12.29 -4.54
C THR A 85 17.80 -11.19 -5.02
N ASP A 86 18.54 -11.40 -6.12
CA ASP A 86 19.45 -10.39 -6.67
C ASP A 86 18.71 -9.11 -7.14
N GLY A 87 17.45 -9.25 -7.57
CA GLY A 87 16.59 -8.12 -7.94
C GLY A 87 15.74 -7.54 -6.81
N MET A 88 15.75 -8.15 -5.62
CA MET A 88 14.92 -7.77 -4.47
C MET A 88 15.65 -6.83 -3.49
N TYR A 89 14.88 -5.93 -2.88
CA TYR A 89 15.26 -5.18 -1.70
C TYR A 89 14.36 -5.54 -0.51
N VAL A 90 14.87 -5.27 0.69
CA VAL A 90 14.17 -5.52 1.96
C VAL A 90 14.30 -4.31 2.86
N HIS A 91 13.16 -3.78 3.31
CA HIS A 91 13.09 -2.75 4.34
C HIS A 91 12.36 -3.27 5.58
N TYR A 92 12.78 -2.85 6.77
CA TYR A 92 12.23 -3.33 8.03
C TYR A 92 11.96 -2.18 9.02
N ALA A 93 10.90 -2.34 9.81
CA ALA A 93 10.44 -1.38 10.81
C ALA A 93 10.34 0.05 10.24
N ALA A 94 11.18 0.98 10.71
CA ALA A 94 11.12 2.38 10.28
C ALA A 94 11.39 2.56 8.78
N ALA A 95 12.37 1.85 8.23
CA ALA A 95 12.69 1.91 6.80
C ALA A 95 11.53 1.39 5.93
N ALA A 96 10.73 0.43 6.41
CA ALA A 96 9.57 -0.07 5.68
C ALA A 96 8.43 0.96 5.63
N VAL A 97 8.25 1.74 6.71
CA VAL A 97 7.27 2.84 6.76
C VAL A 97 7.71 4.00 5.87
N GLU A 98 8.99 4.37 5.94
CA GLU A 98 9.60 5.40 5.10
C GLU A 98 9.51 5.04 3.61
N HIS A 99 9.82 3.79 3.25
CA HIS A 99 9.67 3.27 1.88
C HIS A 99 8.21 3.34 1.41
N LEU A 100 7.26 2.86 2.21
CA LEU A 100 5.83 2.93 1.88
C LEU A 100 5.35 4.37 1.65
N PHE A 101 5.83 5.33 2.44
CA PHE A 101 5.48 6.75 2.28
C PHE A 101 6.17 7.36 1.04
N THR A 102 7.39 6.95 0.74
CA THR A 102 8.17 7.31 -0.47
C THR A 102 7.49 6.82 -1.75
N VAL A 103 7.01 5.57 -1.76
CA VAL A 103 6.21 4.99 -2.83
C VAL A 103 4.86 5.70 -2.96
N ALA A 104 4.15 5.96 -1.85
CA ALA A 104 2.86 6.64 -1.87
C ALA A 104 2.95 8.10 -2.37
N ALA A 105 4.09 8.77 -2.18
CA ALA A 105 4.38 10.11 -2.70
C ALA A 105 4.92 10.14 -4.14
N GLY A 106 5.11 8.98 -4.78
CA GLY A 106 5.63 8.89 -6.14
C GLY A 106 7.11 9.26 -6.30
N LEU A 107 7.90 9.29 -5.21
CA LEU A 107 9.35 9.54 -5.30
C LEU A 107 10.12 8.37 -5.93
N ASP A 108 9.65 7.15 -5.67
CA ASP A 108 10.24 5.93 -6.24
C ASP A 108 9.57 5.51 -7.57
N SER A 109 8.67 6.31 -8.13
CA SER A 109 8.07 6.02 -9.44
C SER A 109 9.04 6.29 -10.60
N MET A 110 8.79 5.64 -11.75
CA MET A 110 9.54 5.87 -13.00
C MET A 110 9.41 7.32 -13.46
N VAL A 111 8.18 7.84 -13.39
CA VAL A 111 7.90 9.27 -13.42
C VAL A 111 7.71 9.71 -11.99
N VAL A 112 8.65 10.53 -11.54
CA VAL A 112 8.60 11.12 -10.20
C VAL A 112 7.37 12.02 -10.08
N GLY A 113 6.66 11.89 -8.97
CA GLY A 113 5.47 12.69 -8.69
C GLY A 113 4.19 12.24 -9.41
N GLU A 114 4.17 11.07 -10.06
CA GLU A 114 2.93 10.54 -10.65
C GLU A 114 1.87 10.24 -9.57
N GLU A 115 0.64 10.75 -9.72
CA GLU A 115 -0.45 10.44 -8.77
C GLU A 115 -0.98 9.01 -8.91
N GLN A 116 -0.55 8.27 -9.95
CA GLN A 116 -1.09 6.95 -10.29
C GLN A 116 -0.76 5.90 -9.24
N ILE A 117 0.45 5.94 -8.66
CA ILE A 117 0.90 5.00 -7.64
C ILE A 117 0.08 5.12 -6.35
N LEU A 118 -0.35 6.34 -5.98
CA LEU A 118 -1.25 6.59 -4.85
C LEU A 118 -2.65 5.96 -5.10
N GLY A 119 -3.09 5.95 -6.35
CA GLY A 119 -4.30 5.23 -6.79
C GLY A 119 -4.15 3.71 -6.74
N GLN A 120 -3.02 3.19 -7.21
CA GLN A 120 -2.70 1.76 -7.20
C GLN A 120 -2.57 1.21 -5.77
N LEU A 121 -1.87 1.93 -4.87
CA LEU A 121 -1.77 1.59 -3.45
C LEU A 121 -3.14 1.54 -2.76
N ARG A 122 -4.04 2.47 -3.11
CA ARG A 122 -5.44 2.45 -2.62
C ARG A 122 -6.20 1.23 -3.16
N GLY A 123 -6.00 0.87 -4.43
CA GLY A 123 -6.58 -0.33 -5.03
C GLY A 123 -6.11 -1.62 -4.33
N ALA A 124 -4.80 -1.77 -4.16
CA ALA A 124 -4.18 -2.87 -3.44
C ALA A 124 -4.72 -2.99 -2.00
N TYR A 125 -4.85 -1.86 -1.29
CA TYR A 125 -5.47 -1.82 0.03
C TYR A 125 -6.90 -2.35 0.02
N THR A 126 -7.76 -1.90 -0.91
CA THR A 126 -9.15 -2.38 -1.02
C THR A 126 -9.23 -3.87 -1.33
N THR A 127 -8.34 -4.39 -2.18
CA THR A 127 -8.26 -5.84 -2.47
C THR A 127 -7.85 -6.62 -1.23
N ALA A 128 -6.81 -6.19 -0.52
CA ALA A 128 -6.31 -6.87 0.66
C ALA A 128 -7.28 -6.80 1.87
N GLU A 129 -8.01 -5.69 2.03
CA GLU A 129 -9.12 -5.53 2.97
C GLU A 129 -10.28 -6.51 2.62
N SER A 130 -10.66 -6.61 1.35
CA SER A 130 -11.69 -7.56 0.89
C SER A 130 -11.29 -9.01 1.13
N ALA A 131 -10.02 -9.35 0.87
CA ALA A 131 -9.43 -10.65 1.16
C ALA A 131 -9.15 -10.90 2.66
N ARG A 132 -9.41 -9.91 3.54
CA ARG A 132 -9.17 -9.95 5.00
C ARG A 132 -7.72 -10.25 5.39
N THR A 133 -6.77 -9.82 4.56
CA THR A 133 -5.33 -10.01 4.75
C THR A 133 -4.66 -8.81 5.43
N VAL A 134 -5.27 -7.63 5.33
CA VAL A 134 -4.92 -6.45 6.12
C VAL A 134 -5.62 -6.51 7.48
N GLY A 135 -4.83 -6.42 8.56
CA GLY A 135 -5.31 -6.23 9.91
C GLY A 135 -5.16 -4.78 10.37
N ARG A 136 -5.00 -4.58 11.68
CA ARG A 136 -4.98 -3.24 12.27
C ARG A 136 -3.68 -2.50 11.96
N ALA A 137 -2.54 -3.18 11.96
CA ALA A 137 -1.24 -2.53 11.81
C ALA A 137 -1.00 -2.04 10.37
N LEU A 138 -1.33 -2.86 9.37
CA LEU A 138 -1.34 -2.45 7.97
C LEU A 138 -2.40 -1.39 7.70
N HIS A 139 -3.61 -1.51 8.24
CA HIS A 139 -4.64 -0.47 8.08
C HIS A 139 -4.14 0.90 8.57
N GLU A 140 -3.61 0.99 9.80
CA GLU A 140 -3.13 2.25 10.38
C GLU A 140 -2.00 2.89 9.54
N VAL A 141 -1.01 2.10 9.08
CA VAL A 141 0.10 2.64 8.28
C VAL A 141 -0.32 3.00 6.84
N LEU A 142 -1.23 2.24 6.23
CA LEU A 142 -1.71 2.51 4.86
C LEU A 142 -2.60 3.75 4.80
N GLN A 143 -3.48 3.96 5.79
CA GLN A 143 -4.24 5.21 5.89
C GLN A 143 -3.34 6.44 6.10
N GLN A 144 -2.20 6.27 6.78
CA GLN A 144 -1.18 7.31 6.90
C GLN A 144 -0.44 7.51 5.57
N ALA A 145 0.02 6.45 4.90
CA ALA A 145 0.70 6.52 3.59
C ALA A 145 -0.16 7.22 2.53
N LEU A 146 -1.45 6.86 2.43
CA LEU A 146 -2.40 7.49 1.51
C LEU A 146 -2.61 8.99 1.80
N ARG A 147 -2.45 9.42 3.07
CA ARG A 147 -2.50 10.83 3.47
C ARG A 147 -1.20 11.54 3.13
N VAL A 148 -0.05 10.93 3.40
CA VAL A 148 1.29 11.46 3.10
C VAL A 148 1.45 11.69 1.60
N GLY A 149 1.11 10.70 0.77
CA GLY A 149 1.16 10.83 -0.68
C GLY A 149 0.26 11.96 -1.20
N LYS A 150 -0.99 12.03 -0.72
CA LYS A 150 -1.89 13.15 -1.08
C LYS A 150 -1.29 14.50 -0.69
N ARG A 151 -0.72 14.62 0.52
CA ARG A 151 -0.08 15.86 0.99
C ARG A 151 1.12 16.22 0.12
N ALA A 152 1.97 15.27 -0.25
CA ALA A 152 3.12 15.51 -1.13
C ALA A 152 2.69 16.15 -2.47
N HIS A 153 1.67 15.62 -3.15
CA HIS A 153 1.18 16.21 -4.41
C HIS A 153 0.47 17.56 -4.23
N THR A 154 -0.13 17.86 -3.07
CA THR A 154 -0.85 19.14 -2.83
C THR A 154 -0.02 20.23 -2.17
N GLU A 155 1.05 19.88 -1.45
CA GLU A 155 1.90 20.81 -0.67
C GLU A 155 3.26 21.08 -1.35
N THR A 156 3.59 20.38 -2.45
CA THR A 156 4.87 20.54 -3.17
C THR A 156 4.69 20.60 -4.69
N GLU A 157 5.70 21.10 -5.41
CA GLU A 157 5.69 21.23 -6.87
C GLU A 157 5.72 19.88 -7.63
N ILE A 158 5.97 18.76 -6.93
CA ILE A 158 6.19 17.45 -7.55
C ILE A 158 5.00 16.93 -8.37
N GLY A 159 3.77 17.31 -8.01
CA GLY A 159 2.57 16.98 -8.77
C GLY A 159 2.37 17.84 -10.04
N ALA A 160 3.05 18.97 -10.14
CA ALA A 160 3.02 19.84 -11.33
C ALA A 160 4.13 19.49 -12.35
N GLU A 161 5.24 18.92 -11.89
CA GLU A 161 6.38 18.53 -12.73
C GLU A 161 6.32 17.11 -13.30
N GLY A 162 5.47 16.24 -12.73
CA GLY A 162 5.36 14.83 -13.10
C GLY A 162 4.89 14.58 -14.54
N ALA A 163 5.82 14.58 -15.49
CA ALA A 163 5.59 14.23 -16.89
C ALA A 163 5.29 12.73 -17.03
N SER A 164 4.00 12.34 -16.94
CA SER A 164 3.56 10.93 -17.06
C SER A 164 4.18 10.23 -18.27
N VAL A 165 4.46 8.93 -18.12
CA VAL A 165 4.90 8.01 -19.18
C VAL A 165 4.01 8.14 -20.41
N VAL A 166 2.69 8.34 -20.20
CA VAL A 166 1.70 8.58 -21.24
C VAL A 166 1.99 9.86 -22.04
N SER A 167 2.31 10.98 -21.38
CA SER A 167 2.66 12.23 -22.05
C SER A 167 3.94 12.11 -22.87
N GLU A 168 4.95 11.42 -22.34
CA GLU A 168 6.25 11.23 -23.00
C GLU A 168 6.13 10.30 -24.22
N ALA A 169 5.39 9.20 -24.09
CA ALA A 169 5.06 8.31 -25.21
C ALA A 169 4.29 9.06 -26.33
N LEU A 170 3.32 9.88 -25.94
CA LEU A 170 2.56 10.70 -26.89
C LEU A 170 3.38 11.86 -27.46
N SER A 171 4.42 12.33 -26.78
CA SER A 171 5.36 13.32 -27.32
C SER A 171 6.24 12.69 -28.40
N ASP A 172 6.71 11.46 -28.21
CA ASP A 172 7.43 10.71 -29.26
C ASP A 172 6.52 10.43 -30.46
N ALA A 173 5.28 10.00 -30.20
CA ALA A 173 4.29 9.81 -31.26
C ALA A 173 3.97 11.12 -32.00
N ALA A 174 3.90 12.25 -31.29
CA ALA A 174 3.73 13.57 -31.90
C ALA A 174 4.93 13.94 -32.78
N ALA A 175 6.16 13.64 -32.37
CA ALA A 175 7.36 13.90 -33.15
C ALA A 175 7.42 13.05 -34.43
N LEU A 176 7.10 11.76 -34.34
CA LEU A 176 7.03 10.85 -35.50
C LEU A 176 5.91 11.22 -36.48
N LEU A 177 4.77 11.68 -35.97
CA LEU A 177 3.60 12.07 -36.76
C LEU A 177 3.62 13.55 -37.18
N GLY A 178 4.56 14.35 -36.69
CA GLY A 178 4.61 15.82 -36.81
C GLY A 178 3.65 16.57 -35.86
N ALA A 179 2.44 16.05 -35.64
CA ALA A 179 1.49 16.49 -34.61
C ALA A 179 0.41 15.44 -34.37
N LEU A 180 -0.16 15.40 -33.15
CA LEU A 180 -1.35 14.60 -32.82
C LEU A 180 -2.68 15.33 -33.08
N THR A 181 -2.64 16.66 -33.21
CA THR A 181 -3.85 17.46 -33.42
C THR A 181 -4.51 17.10 -34.75
N GLY A 182 -5.82 16.79 -34.71
CA GLY A 182 -6.57 16.36 -35.88
C GLY A 182 -6.38 14.90 -36.30
N ARG A 183 -5.53 14.12 -35.60
CA ARG A 183 -5.30 12.69 -35.89
C ARG A 183 -6.37 11.80 -35.25
N ARG A 184 -6.39 10.52 -35.60
CA ARG A 184 -7.25 9.51 -34.97
C ARG A 184 -6.48 8.70 -33.95
N GLY A 185 -7.01 8.60 -32.74
CA GLY A 185 -6.44 7.83 -31.65
C GLY A 185 -7.19 6.52 -31.44
N LEU A 186 -6.45 5.46 -31.12
CA LEU A 186 -6.99 4.21 -30.60
C LEU A 186 -6.37 3.95 -29.22
N VAL A 187 -7.19 3.65 -28.21
CA VAL A 187 -6.75 3.17 -26.90
C VAL A 187 -7.21 1.73 -26.74
N VAL A 188 -6.26 0.81 -26.56
CA VAL A 188 -6.52 -0.60 -26.29
C VAL A 188 -6.34 -0.83 -24.80
N GLY A 189 -7.43 -1.12 -24.10
CA GLY A 189 -7.50 -1.21 -22.64
C GLY A 189 -8.18 0.00 -21.99
N ALA A 190 -9.21 -0.24 -21.17
CA ALA A 190 -9.97 0.79 -20.46
C ALA A 190 -9.69 0.82 -18.94
N GLY A 191 -8.43 0.56 -18.56
CA GLY A 191 -7.94 0.66 -17.18
C GLY A 191 -7.58 2.10 -16.78
N SER A 192 -6.89 2.26 -15.65
CA SER A 192 -6.38 3.57 -15.19
C SER A 192 -5.42 4.21 -16.20
N MET A 193 -4.52 3.42 -16.80
CA MET A 193 -3.62 3.86 -17.88
C MET A 193 -4.40 4.26 -19.13
N GLY A 194 -5.41 3.49 -19.55
CA GLY A 194 -6.28 3.84 -20.68
C GLY A 194 -7.05 5.13 -20.46
N GLY A 195 -7.52 5.36 -19.23
CA GLY A 195 -8.15 6.62 -18.83
C GLY A 195 -7.20 7.82 -18.91
N LEU A 196 -5.94 7.64 -18.52
CA LEU A 196 -4.92 8.66 -18.66
C LEU A 196 -4.55 8.89 -20.13
N ALA A 197 -4.37 7.83 -20.92
CA ALA A 197 -4.13 7.89 -22.36
C ALA A 197 -5.22 8.70 -23.09
N ALA A 198 -6.49 8.40 -22.83
CA ALA A 198 -7.63 9.15 -23.35
C ALA A 198 -7.58 10.64 -22.95
N ALA A 199 -7.23 10.96 -21.70
CA ALA A 199 -7.11 12.33 -21.23
C ALA A 199 -5.95 13.09 -21.90
N HIS A 200 -4.79 12.46 -22.12
CA HIS A 200 -3.65 13.09 -22.81
C HIS A 200 -3.90 13.25 -24.32
N LEU A 201 -4.46 12.23 -24.99
CA LEU A 201 -4.85 12.32 -26.40
C LEU A 201 -5.87 13.44 -26.64
N ARG A 202 -6.86 13.60 -25.75
CA ARG A 202 -7.78 14.76 -25.76
C ARG A 202 -7.01 16.08 -25.66
N ARG A 203 -6.11 16.24 -24.67
CA ARG A 203 -5.33 17.48 -24.51
C ARG A 203 -4.43 17.79 -25.72
N ALA A 204 -3.97 16.76 -26.44
CA ALA A 204 -3.21 16.91 -27.68
C ALA A 204 -4.08 17.26 -28.93
N GLY A 205 -5.41 17.30 -28.78
CA GLY A 205 -6.33 17.71 -29.84
C GLY A 205 -6.67 16.62 -30.87
N ILE A 206 -6.70 15.35 -30.45
CA ILE A 206 -7.13 14.22 -31.29
C ILE A 206 -8.55 14.46 -31.86
N ALA A 207 -8.79 14.11 -33.12
CA ALA A 207 -10.08 14.34 -33.79
C ALA A 207 -11.16 13.32 -33.39
N GLU A 208 -10.77 12.06 -33.20
CA GLU A 208 -11.61 10.96 -32.75
C GLU A 208 -10.79 10.02 -31.87
N LEU A 209 -11.41 9.47 -30.83
CA LEU A 209 -10.82 8.43 -29.97
C LEU A 209 -11.64 7.14 -30.00
N VAL A 210 -11.06 6.07 -30.50
CA VAL A 210 -11.65 4.72 -30.40
C VAL A 210 -11.09 4.02 -29.17
N ILE A 211 -11.94 3.31 -28.41
CA ILE A 211 -11.53 2.55 -27.23
C ILE A 211 -11.87 1.08 -27.47
N ALA A 212 -10.85 0.26 -27.70
CA ALA A 212 -10.98 -1.19 -27.82
C ALA A 212 -10.75 -1.84 -26.46
N ASN A 213 -11.70 -2.62 -25.95
CA ASN A 213 -11.56 -3.25 -24.64
C ASN A 213 -12.24 -4.62 -24.55
N ARG A 214 -11.65 -5.54 -23.77
CA ARG A 214 -12.20 -6.89 -23.52
C ARG A 214 -13.56 -6.86 -22.81
N THR A 215 -13.72 -5.97 -21.84
CA THR A 215 -14.98 -5.77 -21.10
C THR A 215 -15.72 -4.58 -21.69
N ALA A 216 -16.82 -4.84 -22.41
CA ALA A 216 -17.57 -3.80 -23.13
C ALA A 216 -17.94 -2.60 -22.25
N ASP A 217 -18.48 -2.84 -21.05
CA ASP A 217 -18.90 -1.78 -20.12
C ASP A 217 -17.77 -0.84 -19.72
N ASN A 218 -16.54 -1.34 -19.55
CA ASN A 218 -15.40 -0.50 -19.17
C ASN A 218 -15.00 0.44 -20.32
N GLY A 219 -14.98 -0.08 -21.55
CA GLY A 219 -14.72 0.72 -22.75
C GLY A 219 -15.82 1.75 -23.00
N ALA A 220 -17.09 1.34 -22.85
CA ALA A 220 -18.25 2.22 -23.00
C ALA A 220 -18.24 3.37 -21.97
N ARG A 221 -17.91 3.10 -20.70
CA ARG A 221 -17.77 4.16 -19.68
C ARG A 221 -16.66 5.15 -20.02
N LEU A 222 -15.48 4.68 -20.43
CA LEU A 222 -14.38 5.58 -20.78
C LEU A 222 -14.68 6.39 -22.06
N ALA A 223 -15.39 5.80 -23.03
CA ALA A 223 -15.87 6.52 -24.21
C ALA A 223 -16.85 7.63 -23.83
N ALA A 224 -17.84 7.34 -22.97
CA ALA A 224 -18.80 8.33 -22.48
C ALA A 224 -18.09 9.51 -21.79
N THR A 225 -17.20 9.25 -20.83
CA THR A 225 -16.42 10.30 -20.15
C THR A 225 -15.52 11.10 -21.11
N THR A 226 -15.06 10.50 -22.21
CA THR A 226 -14.29 11.21 -23.24
C THR A 226 -15.18 12.14 -24.08
N VAL A 227 -16.39 11.71 -24.43
CA VAL A 227 -17.41 12.51 -25.13
C VAL A 227 -17.90 13.66 -24.25
N GLU A 228 -18.19 13.40 -22.97
CA GLU A 228 -18.56 14.43 -21.98
C GLU A 228 -17.48 15.52 -21.84
N ALA A 229 -16.20 15.13 -21.98
CA ALA A 229 -15.07 16.05 -21.99
C ALA A 229 -14.80 16.74 -23.34
N GLY A 230 -15.67 16.57 -24.34
CA GLY A 230 -15.66 17.32 -25.61
C GLY A 230 -14.90 16.69 -26.78
N THR A 231 -14.47 15.43 -26.69
CA THR A 231 -13.79 14.73 -27.80
C THR A 231 -14.68 13.60 -28.34
N PRO A 232 -14.94 13.51 -29.66
CA PRO A 232 -15.68 12.39 -30.25
C PRO A 232 -15.01 11.07 -29.90
N ALA A 233 -15.75 10.16 -29.26
CA ALA A 233 -15.23 8.85 -28.88
C ALA A 233 -16.28 7.74 -28.93
N ARG A 234 -15.81 6.51 -29.17
CA ARG A 234 -16.64 5.30 -29.22
C ARG A 234 -15.90 4.08 -28.70
N SER A 235 -16.64 3.12 -28.15
CA SER A 235 -16.09 1.84 -27.70
C SER A 235 -16.31 0.75 -28.74
N VAL A 236 -15.37 -0.18 -28.85
CA VAL A 236 -15.48 -1.42 -29.64
C VAL A 236 -14.96 -2.63 -28.84
N GLY A 237 -15.33 -3.84 -29.29
CA GLY A 237 -14.70 -5.08 -28.84
C GLY A 237 -13.34 -5.30 -29.51
N LEU A 238 -12.50 -6.16 -28.92
CA LEU A 238 -11.18 -6.51 -29.47
C LEU A 238 -11.27 -7.26 -30.81
N ASP A 239 -12.41 -7.88 -31.13
CA ASP A 239 -12.70 -8.49 -32.44
C ASP A 239 -12.63 -7.48 -33.61
N ARG A 240 -12.80 -6.19 -33.32
CA ARG A 240 -12.74 -5.09 -34.31
C ARG A 240 -11.33 -4.52 -34.47
N LEU A 241 -10.34 -4.95 -33.68
CA LEU A 241 -9.03 -4.32 -33.57
C LEU A 241 -8.33 -4.11 -34.93
N SER A 242 -8.30 -5.13 -35.81
CA SER A 242 -7.68 -5.00 -37.15
C SER A 242 -8.37 -4.00 -38.09
N VAL A 243 -9.62 -3.62 -37.82
CA VAL A 243 -10.35 -2.59 -38.58
C VAL A 243 -10.03 -1.21 -38.02
N GLU A 244 -10.01 -1.06 -36.70
CA GLU A 244 -9.71 0.23 -36.06
C GLU A 244 -8.24 0.64 -36.23
N LEU A 245 -7.31 -0.33 -36.19
CA LEU A 245 -5.90 -0.11 -36.50
C LEU A 245 -5.65 0.39 -37.94
N ALA A 246 -6.54 0.08 -38.89
CA ALA A 246 -6.43 0.57 -40.25
C ALA A 246 -6.75 2.08 -40.35
N GLU A 247 -7.57 2.61 -39.44
CA GLU A 247 -8.07 3.99 -39.43
C GLU A 247 -7.37 4.90 -38.40
N ALA A 248 -6.72 4.34 -37.38
CA ALA A 248 -6.00 5.08 -36.33
C ALA A 248 -4.60 5.52 -36.76
N ASP A 249 -4.13 6.69 -36.33
CA ASP A 249 -2.76 7.18 -36.57
C ASP A 249 -1.83 6.87 -35.39
N VAL A 250 -2.37 6.98 -34.16
CA VAL A 250 -1.68 6.67 -32.91
C VAL A 250 -2.49 5.65 -32.10
N VAL A 251 -1.80 4.66 -31.56
CA VAL A 251 -2.39 3.56 -30.78
C VAL A 251 -1.71 3.49 -29.43
N VAL A 252 -2.45 3.60 -28.33
CA VAL A 252 -1.92 3.39 -26.98
C VAL A 252 -2.43 2.05 -26.46
N VAL A 253 -1.53 1.16 -26.07
CA VAL A 253 -1.85 -0.21 -25.63
C VAL A 253 -1.49 -0.35 -24.16
N CYS A 254 -2.45 -0.73 -23.32
CA CYS A 254 -2.31 -0.76 -21.87
C CYS A 254 -3.40 -1.64 -21.20
N THR A 255 -3.47 -2.90 -21.61
CA THR A 255 -4.57 -3.82 -21.25
C THR A 255 -4.36 -4.56 -19.93
N GLY A 256 -3.10 -4.72 -19.49
CA GLY A 256 -2.74 -5.54 -18.34
C GLY A 256 -2.97 -7.04 -18.58
N SER A 257 -2.81 -7.48 -19.84
CA SER A 257 -2.84 -8.88 -20.22
C SER A 257 -1.50 -9.56 -19.90
N LEU A 258 -1.52 -10.87 -19.66
CA LEU A 258 -0.30 -11.70 -19.59
C LEU A 258 0.18 -12.17 -20.99
N GLU A 259 -0.68 -12.03 -22.00
CA GLU A 259 -0.42 -12.37 -23.40
C GLU A 259 -0.52 -11.13 -24.27
N THR A 260 0.28 -11.06 -25.34
CA THR A 260 0.23 -9.97 -26.34
C THR A 260 -1.17 -9.87 -26.95
N VAL A 261 -1.78 -8.69 -26.87
CA VAL A 261 -3.11 -8.39 -27.43
C VAL A 261 -3.03 -7.89 -28.87
N VAL A 262 -1.88 -7.38 -29.29
CA VAL A 262 -1.63 -6.90 -30.65
C VAL A 262 -0.56 -7.78 -31.32
N ASP A 263 -1.00 -8.77 -32.09
CA ASP A 263 -0.11 -9.65 -32.87
C ASP A 263 0.26 -9.07 -34.25
N VAL A 264 1.32 -9.62 -34.85
CA VAL A 264 1.88 -9.19 -36.15
C VAL A 264 0.87 -9.32 -37.30
N ASP A 265 0.03 -10.36 -37.30
CA ASP A 265 -0.93 -10.63 -38.38
C ASP A 265 -2.12 -9.66 -38.34
N THR A 266 -2.56 -9.28 -37.15
CA THR A 266 -3.58 -8.26 -36.89
C THR A 266 -3.12 -6.90 -37.41
N VAL A 267 -1.86 -6.52 -37.16
CA VAL A 267 -1.28 -5.27 -37.69
C VAL A 267 -1.08 -5.36 -39.20
N ARG A 268 -0.56 -6.48 -39.73
CA ARG A 268 -0.41 -6.71 -41.18
C ARG A 268 -1.75 -6.62 -41.92
N ALA A 269 -2.83 -7.16 -41.35
CA ALA A 269 -4.19 -7.06 -41.89
C ALA A 269 -4.78 -5.65 -41.80
N ALA A 270 -4.33 -4.83 -40.85
CA ALA A 270 -4.68 -3.41 -40.77
C ALA A 270 -3.94 -2.58 -41.82
N LEU A 271 -2.61 -2.75 -41.94
CA LEU A 271 -1.77 -2.09 -42.93
C LEU A 271 -2.24 -2.36 -44.36
N ALA A 272 -2.65 -3.59 -44.67
CA ALA A 272 -3.20 -3.96 -45.98
C ALA A 272 -4.50 -3.24 -46.38
N ARG A 273 -5.20 -2.62 -45.41
CA ARG A 273 -6.43 -1.82 -45.62
C ARG A 273 -6.16 -0.31 -45.55
N ARG A 274 -4.99 0.10 -45.06
CA ARG A 274 -4.65 1.47 -44.72
C ARG A 274 -4.34 2.28 -45.99
N ALA A 275 -5.08 3.36 -46.22
CA ALA A 275 -4.99 4.17 -47.44
C ALA A 275 -4.39 5.58 -47.23
N ASN A 276 -4.10 5.98 -45.99
CA ASN A 276 -3.66 7.34 -45.65
C ASN A 276 -2.16 7.61 -45.84
N GLY A 277 -1.33 6.57 -46.03
CA GLY A 277 0.11 6.68 -46.21
C GLY A 277 0.88 7.20 -44.98
N LEU A 278 0.22 7.33 -43.83
CA LEU A 278 0.84 7.75 -42.57
C LEU A 278 1.33 6.54 -41.79
N PRO A 279 2.50 6.64 -41.11
CA PRO A 279 2.97 5.58 -40.23
C PRO A 279 1.95 5.33 -39.11
N LEU A 280 1.85 4.08 -38.69
CA LEU A 280 1.05 3.66 -37.53
C LEU A 280 1.96 3.64 -36.31
N VAL A 281 1.74 4.57 -35.36
CA VAL A 281 2.58 4.66 -34.16
C VAL A 281 1.89 3.98 -32.97
N PHE A 282 2.53 2.96 -32.42
CA PHE A 282 2.14 2.32 -31.16
C PHE A 282 2.89 2.94 -29.99
N CYS A 283 2.19 3.14 -28.88
CA CYS A 283 2.73 3.38 -27.54
C CYS A 283 2.38 2.15 -26.70
N ASP A 284 3.31 1.21 -26.56
CA ASP A 284 3.13 -0.01 -25.77
C ASP A 284 3.50 0.28 -24.30
N LEU A 285 2.47 0.49 -23.48
CA LEU A 285 2.56 0.88 -22.07
C LEU A 285 2.06 -0.24 -21.13
N GLY A 286 1.90 -1.46 -21.65
CA GLY A 286 1.57 -2.64 -20.88
C GLY A 286 2.75 -3.18 -20.08
N LEU A 287 2.46 -3.89 -18.98
CA LEU A 287 3.39 -4.88 -18.43
C LEU A 287 2.64 -6.11 -17.92
N PRO A 288 2.91 -7.34 -18.44
CA PRO A 288 3.74 -7.64 -19.62
C PRO A 288 3.38 -6.87 -20.90
N ARG A 289 4.29 -6.83 -21.87
CA ARG A 289 4.08 -6.11 -23.15
C ARG A 289 2.79 -6.56 -23.84
N ASP A 290 1.96 -5.60 -24.24
CA ASP A 290 0.70 -5.91 -24.93
C ASP A 290 0.89 -6.06 -26.45
N VAL A 291 2.05 -5.65 -27.00
CA VAL A 291 2.36 -5.69 -28.44
C VAL A 291 3.46 -6.71 -28.73
N ASP A 292 3.24 -7.58 -29.73
CA ASP A 292 4.26 -8.52 -30.20
C ASP A 292 5.49 -7.78 -30.75
N ALA A 293 6.69 -8.20 -30.33
CA ALA A 293 7.96 -7.57 -30.73
C ALA A 293 8.15 -7.51 -32.26
N GLY A 294 7.62 -8.48 -33.01
CA GLY A 294 7.67 -8.50 -34.48
C GLY A 294 6.84 -7.40 -35.15
N VAL A 295 5.96 -6.71 -34.42
CA VAL A 295 5.22 -5.54 -34.93
C VAL A 295 6.18 -4.38 -35.24
N ALA A 296 7.27 -4.24 -34.49
CA ALA A 296 8.29 -3.21 -34.72
C ALA A 296 9.11 -3.43 -36.00
N GLU A 297 9.10 -4.65 -36.57
CA GLU A 297 9.78 -4.99 -37.82
C GLU A 297 8.95 -4.67 -39.09
N LEU A 298 7.68 -4.27 -38.92
CA LEU A 298 6.78 -3.99 -40.04
C LEU A 298 7.05 -2.60 -40.66
N GLU A 299 7.07 -2.54 -41.99
CA GLU A 299 7.19 -1.28 -42.72
C GLU A 299 6.01 -0.34 -42.41
N SER A 300 6.30 0.96 -42.28
CA SER A 300 5.33 1.99 -41.88
C SER A 300 4.73 1.82 -40.48
N VAL A 301 5.36 1.04 -39.59
CA VAL A 301 5.04 0.97 -38.16
C VAL A 301 6.17 1.63 -37.35
N SER A 302 5.82 2.18 -36.18
CA SER A 302 6.80 2.57 -35.17
C SER A 302 6.26 2.23 -33.80
N VAL A 303 7.07 1.61 -32.95
CA VAL A 303 6.69 1.24 -31.58
C VAL A 303 7.53 2.06 -30.61
N VAL A 304 6.85 2.88 -29.80
CA VAL A 304 7.40 3.52 -28.61
C VAL A 304 7.08 2.59 -27.44
N ASP A 305 8.10 1.95 -26.87
CA ASP A 305 7.91 0.99 -25.79
C ASP A 305 8.29 1.53 -24.41
N LEU A 306 7.71 0.87 -23.40
CA LEU A 306 7.88 1.24 -22.00
C LEU A 306 9.34 1.23 -21.53
N ASP A 307 10.20 0.37 -22.09
CA ASP A 307 11.60 0.26 -21.67
C ASP A 307 12.46 1.41 -22.22
N THR A 308 12.26 1.79 -23.47
CA THR A 308 12.89 3.00 -24.05
C THR A 308 12.46 4.26 -23.29
N LEU A 309 11.18 4.34 -22.90
CA LEU A 309 10.67 5.43 -22.07
C LEU A 309 11.28 5.43 -20.67
N ARG A 310 11.40 4.26 -20.01
CA ARG A 310 12.08 4.13 -18.71
C ARG A 310 13.46 4.76 -18.76
N ASP A 311 14.29 4.33 -19.70
CA ASP A 311 15.70 4.73 -19.75
C ASP A 311 15.88 6.23 -20.02
N ARG A 312 14.98 6.85 -20.78
CA ARG A 312 14.99 8.30 -21.04
C ARG A 312 14.51 9.14 -19.85
N LEU A 313 13.65 8.58 -18.99
CA LEU A 313 13.01 9.29 -17.86
C LEU A 313 13.75 9.10 -16.53
N ARG A 314 14.59 8.07 -16.40
CA ARG A 314 15.49 7.87 -15.24
C ARG A 314 16.23 9.17 -14.89
N GLY A 315 16.06 9.63 -13.65
CA GLY A 315 16.79 10.77 -13.09
C GLY A 315 16.27 12.16 -13.46
N ARG A 316 15.10 12.28 -14.10
CA ARG A 316 14.43 13.58 -14.31
C ARG A 316 13.60 13.98 -13.07
N GLY A 317 13.77 15.21 -12.60
CA GLY A 317 12.97 15.85 -11.54
C GLY A 317 13.75 16.97 -10.84
N ASP A 318 13.06 17.94 -10.22
CA ASP A 318 13.71 19.00 -9.45
C ASP A 318 14.25 18.53 -8.10
N ALA A 319 15.55 18.75 -7.88
CA ALA A 319 16.26 18.47 -6.64
C ALA A 319 15.64 19.16 -5.40
N ASP A 320 15.09 20.36 -5.54
CA ASP A 320 14.47 21.10 -4.44
C ASP A 320 13.07 20.52 -4.11
N ALA A 321 12.26 20.16 -5.13
CA ALA A 321 11.03 19.40 -4.95
C ALA A 321 11.26 18.05 -4.23
N PHE A 322 12.28 17.27 -4.62
CA PHE A 322 12.66 16.03 -3.92
C PHE A 322 13.00 16.29 -2.44
N ALA A 323 13.80 17.32 -2.15
CA ALA A 323 14.21 17.66 -0.79
C ALA A 323 13.01 18.04 0.10
N LYS A 324 12.05 18.81 -0.43
CA LYS A 324 10.79 19.17 0.26
C LYS A 324 9.96 17.94 0.61
N VAL A 325 9.76 17.02 -0.34
CA VAL A 325 8.97 15.80 -0.10
C VAL A 325 9.70 14.83 0.84
N GLY A 326 11.02 14.69 0.72
CA GLY A 326 11.83 13.90 1.66
C GLY A 326 11.73 14.40 3.10
N ALA A 327 11.81 15.72 3.32
CA ALA A 327 11.62 16.33 4.63
C ALA A 327 10.19 16.11 5.18
N LEU A 328 9.17 16.16 4.32
CA LEU A 328 7.78 15.85 4.68
C LEU A 328 7.65 14.39 5.11
N ILE A 329 8.21 13.44 4.35
CA ILE A 329 8.19 12.01 4.67
C ILE A 329 8.88 11.74 6.01
N ALA A 330 10.08 12.28 6.23
CA ALA A 330 10.83 12.11 7.48
C ALA A 330 10.02 12.57 8.71
N ALA A 331 9.41 13.75 8.64
CA ALA A 331 8.55 14.26 9.72
C ALA A 331 7.32 13.36 9.97
N GLU A 332 6.71 12.83 8.90
CA GLU A 332 5.53 11.95 9.03
C GLU A 332 5.89 10.54 9.53
N VAL A 333 7.10 10.03 9.25
CA VAL A 333 7.64 8.82 9.86
C VAL A 333 7.85 9.02 11.38
N GLU A 334 8.45 10.14 11.79
CA GLU A 334 8.59 10.48 13.21
C GLU A 334 7.24 10.59 13.91
N HIS A 335 6.26 11.28 13.30
CA HIS A 335 4.90 11.39 13.81
C HIS A 335 4.21 10.02 13.95
N TYR A 336 4.34 9.14 12.95
CA TYR A 336 3.78 7.79 12.99
C TYR A 336 4.34 6.99 14.17
N PHE A 337 5.66 6.95 14.36
CA PHE A 337 6.26 6.22 15.47
C PHE A 337 5.98 6.87 16.84
N ALA A 338 5.86 8.20 16.92
CA ALA A 338 5.42 8.87 18.15
C ALA A 338 3.98 8.49 18.54
N ALA A 339 3.07 8.41 17.56
CA ALA A 339 1.71 7.93 17.76
C ALA A 339 1.69 6.46 18.20
N GLN A 340 2.48 5.59 17.54
CA GLN A 340 2.58 4.16 17.87
C GLN A 340 3.11 3.94 19.29
N ARG A 341 4.18 4.64 19.71
CA ARG A 341 4.69 4.59 21.08
C ARG A 341 3.64 5.05 22.09
N SER A 342 2.93 6.16 21.83
CA SER A 342 1.82 6.62 22.67
C SER A 342 0.67 5.58 22.79
N ALA A 343 0.34 4.90 21.69
CA ALA A 343 -0.68 3.85 21.67
C ALA A 343 -0.27 2.63 22.52
N SER A 344 0.99 2.19 22.42
CA SER A 344 1.54 1.00 23.10
C SER A 344 1.44 1.02 24.63
N VAL A 345 1.27 2.20 25.24
CA VAL A 345 1.17 2.37 26.70
C VAL A 345 -0.28 2.43 27.20
N THR A 346 -1.26 2.52 26.28
CA THR A 346 -2.69 2.49 26.65
C THR A 346 -3.11 1.21 27.38
N PRO A 347 -2.64 -0.01 27.02
CA PRO A 347 -2.92 -1.22 27.80
C PRO A 347 -2.41 -1.15 29.24
N THR A 348 -1.19 -0.65 29.47
CA THR A 348 -0.61 -0.47 30.81
C THR A 348 -1.43 0.49 31.67
N VAL A 349 -1.87 1.62 31.10
CA VAL A 349 -2.74 2.60 31.77
C VAL A 349 -4.09 1.98 32.15
N THR A 350 -4.67 1.15 31.27
CA THR A 350 -5.93 0.45 31.54
C THR A 350 -5.77 -0.59 32.64
N ALA A 351 -4.69 -1.37 32.64
CA ALA A 351 -4.38 -2.35 33.68
C ALA A 351 -4.21 -1.70 35.06
N LEU A 352 -3.46 -0.60 35.15
CA LEU A 352 -3.27 0.17 36.38
C LEU A 352 -4.60 0.70 36.95
N ARG A 353 -5.47 1.23 36.08
CA ARG A 353 -6.80 1.70 36.50
C ARG A 353 -7.72 0.57 36.96
N ARG A 354 -7.64 -0.61 36.33
CA ARG A 354 -8.39 -1.80 36.75
C ARG A 354 -7.97 -2.27 38.14
N GLN A 355 -6.66 -2.47 38.36
CA GLN A 355 -6.11 -2.87 39.65
C GLN A 355 -6.48 -1.90 40.78
N ALA A 356 -6.46 -0.60 40.52
CA ALA A 356 -6.87 0.39 41.51
C ALA A 356 -8.38 0.37 41.81
N ALA A 357 -9.23 0.09 40.82
CA ALA A 357 -10.66 -0.11 41.05
C ALA A 357 -10.93 -1.37 41.89
N GLU A 358 -10.23 -2.48 41.62
CA GLU A 358 -10.27 -3.72 42.41
C GLU A 358 -9.89 -3.47 43.88
N VAL A 359 -8.84 -2.68 44.14
CA VAL A 359 -8.46 -2.27 45.50
C VAL A 359 -9.55 -1.42 46.17
N VAL A 360 -10.14 -0.46 45.46
CA VAL A 360 -11.23 0.38 45.99
C VAL A 360 -12.44 -0.46 46.36
N ASP A 361 -12.89 -1.35 45.47
CA ASP A 361 -14.07 -2.16 45.72
C ASP A 361 -13.84 -3.20 46.84
N ALA A 362 -12.61 -3.73 46.98
CA ALA A 362 -12.23 -4.57 48.12
C ALA A 362 -12.27 -3.82 49.46
N GLU A 363 -11.80 -2.57 49.52
CA GLU A 363 -11.86 -1.76 50.74
C GLU A 363 -13.28 -1.28 51.06
N LEU A 364 -14.12 -1.02 50.06
CA LEU A 364 -15.54 -0.73 50.28
C LEU A 364 -16.29 -1.96 50.82
N LEU A 365 -15.98 -3.18 50.36
CA LEU A 365 -16.54 -4.42 50.92
C LEU A 365 -16.07 -4.68 52.37
N ARG A 366 -14.82 -4.31 52.69
CA ARG A 366 -14.31 -4.33 54.07
C ARG A 366 -15.00 -3.31 54.97
N LEU A 367 -15.31 -2.13 54.45
CA LEU A 367 -16.12 -1.14 55.14
C LEU A 367 -17.54 -1.68 55.40
N ASP A 368 -18.18 -2.27 54.39
CA ASP A 368 -19.54 -2.79 54.49
C ASP A 368 -19.67 -3.88 55.56
N SER A 369 -18.70 -4.79 55.63
CA SER A 369 -18.67 -5.85 56.66
C SER A 369 -18.33 -5.35 58.07
N ARG A 370 -17.56 -4.26 58.21
CA ARG A 370 -17.19 -3.69 59.52
C ARG A 370 -18.22 -2.70 60.07
N LEU A 371 -18.99 -2.04 59.21
CA LEU A 371 -20.00 -1.04 59.56
C LEU A 371 -21.34 -1.36 58.86
N PRO A 372 -22.03 -2.46 59.27
CA PRO A 372 -23.31 -2.85 58.67
C PRO A 372 -24.38 -1.78 58.90
N ASP A 373 -24.43 -1.15 60.08
CA ASP A 373 -25.44 -0.17 60.46
C ASP A 373 -25.22 1.24 59.86
N LEU A 374 -24.21 1.43 59.00
CA LEU A 374 -23.94 2.73 58.37
C LEU A 374 -25.07 3.10 57.40
N ALA A 375 -25.64 4.29 57.60
CA ALA A 375 -26.75 4.81 56.81
C ALA A 375 -26.43 4.81 55.29
N PRO A 376 -27.38 4.41 54.41
CA PRO A 376 -27.12 4.25 52.97
C PRO A 376 -26.54 5.49 52.29
N ASP A 377 -27.03 6.69 52.62
CA ASP A 377 -26.56 7.94 52.02
C ASP A 377 -25.10 8.26 52.38
N VAL A 378 -24.71 7.98 53.64
CA VAL A 378 -23.34 8.16 54.13
C VAL A 378 -22.41 7.13 53.48
N ARG A 379 -22.86 5.88 53.32
CA ARG A 379 -22.14 4.82 52.60
C ARG A 379 -21.90 5.21 51.14
N ALA A 380 -22.91 5.77 50.48
CA ALA A 380 -22.82 6.25 49.10
C ALA A 380 -21.86 7.45 48.97
N GLU A 381 -21.86 8.41 49.90
CA GLU A 381 -20.92 9.54 49.89
C GLU A 381 -19.48 9.08 50.14
N LEU A 382 -19.27 8.13 51.05
CA LEU A 382 -17.95 7.58 51.34
C LEU A 382 -17.39 6.79 50.14
N SER A 383 -18.21 5.96 49.48
CA SER A 383 -17.83 5.29 48.21
C SER A 383 -17.47 6.30 47.11
N ARG A 384 -18.29 7.34 46.91
CA ARG A 384 -18.01 8.42 45.96
C ARG A 384 -16.78 9.24 46.33
N THR A 385 -16.41 9.31 47.60
CA THR A 385 -15.20 10.00 48.08
C THR A 385 -13.95 9.16 47.82
N VAL A 386 -13.95 7.87 48.18
CA VAL A 386 -12.81 6.96 47.96
C VAL A 386 -12.47 6.86 46.47
N ARG A 387 -13.48 6.63 45.61
CA ARG A 387 -13.31 6.59 44.14
C ARG A 387 -12.70 7.89 43.61
N ARG A 388 -13.24 9.05 44.02
CA ARG A 388 -12.74 10.39 43.64
C ARG A 388 -11.31 10.67 44.10
N VAL A 389 -10.87 10.12 45.23
CA VAL A 389 -9.47 10.23 45.69
C VAL A 389 -8.56 9.41 44.78
N VAL A 390 -8.90 8.16 44.48
CA VAL A 390 -8.11 7.30 43.60
C VAL A 390 -8.06 7.83 42.16
N ASP A 391 -9.18 8.31 41.62
CA ASP A 391 -9.22 8.96 40.31
C ASP A 391 -8.26 10.18 40.24
N LYS A 392 -8.23 11.01 41.28
CA LYS A 392 -7.31 12.16 41.38
C LYS A 392 -5.85 11.72 41.46
N LEU A 393 -5.54 10.69 42.25
CA LEU A 393 -4.18 10.15 42.39
C LEU A 393 -3.67 9.54 41.07
N LEU A 394 -4.53 8.87 40.31
CA LEU A 394 -4.16 8.23 39.03
C LEU A 394 -4.20 9.16 37.82
N HIS A 395 -4.89 10.31 37.91
CA HIS A 395 -4.99 11.24 36.79
C HIS A 395 -3.62 11.75 36.32
N THR A 396 -2.83 12.32 37.22
CA THR A 396 -1.51 12.90 36.86
C THR A 396 -0.53 11.85 36.34
N PRO A 397 -0.35 10.66 36.97
CA PRO A 397 0.43 9.57 36.40
C PRO A 397 -0.09 9.15 35.01
N THR A 398 -1.41 8.92 34.85
CA THR A 398 -2.01 8.54 33.55
C THR A 398 -1.63 9.53 32.43
N VAL A 399 -1.71 10.83 32.71
CA VAL A 399 -1.39 11.89 31.73
C VAL A 399 0.10 11.94 31.45
N ARG A 400 0.96 11.91 32.48
CA ARG A 400 2.42 11.94 32.30
C ARG A 400 2.93 10.75 31.51
N VAL A 401 2.38 9.56 31.75
CA VAL A 401 2.71 8.33 31.01
C VAL A 401 2.49 8.49 29.51
N LYS A 402 1.32 9.02 29.10
CA LYS A 402 1.02 9.27 27.69
C LYS A 402 1.90 10.36 27.06
N GLN A 403 2.22 11.41 27.82
CA GLN A 403 3.13 12.48 27.37
C GLN A 403 4.57 11.96 27.17
N LEU A 404 5.09 11.18 28.12
CA LEU A 404 6.43 10.62 28.05
C LEU A 404 6.55 9.59 26.91
N ALA A 405 5.52 8.76 26.70
CA ALA A 405 5.46 7.77 25.63
C ALA A 405 5.58 8.37 24.21
N ALA A 406 5.08 9.60 23.99
CA ALA A 406 5.21 10.26 22.69
C ALA A 406 6.68 10.67 22.39
N GLY A 407 7.45 11.03 23.42
CA GLY A 407 8.84 11.46 23.29
C GLY A 407 9.84 10.31 23.06
N ALA A 408 11.04 10.65 22.59
CA ALA A 408 12.10 9.67 22.28
C ALA A 408 12.60 8.86 23.51
N GLN A 409 12.37 9.36 24.72
CA GLN A 409 12.76 8.71 25.99
C GLN A 409 11.64 7.85 26.62
N GLY A 410 10.52 7.64 25.90
CA GLY A 410 9.27 7.13 26.48
C GLY A 410 9.22 5.65 26.86
N VAL A 411 10.14 4.82 26.35
CA VAL A 411 10.05 3.35 26.45
C VAL A 411 10.15 2.88 27.91
N GLY A 412 11.13 3.37 28.67
CA GLY A 412 11.39 2.89 30.03
C GLY A 412 10.30 3.19 31.07
N TYR A 413 9.45 4.22 30.86
CA TYR A 413 8.46 4.60 31.88
C TYR A 413 7.21 3.69 31.86
N ALA A 414 6.88 3.10 30.71
CA ALA A 414 5.79 2.13 30.61
C ALA A 414 6.18 0.79 31.26
N ASP A 415 7.43 0.37 31.08
CA ASP A 415 7.98 -0.84 31.70
C ASP A 415 8.16 -0.66 33.21
N ALA A 416 8.69 0.49 33.65
CA ALA A 416 8.76 0.83 35.07
C ALA A 416 7.38 0.79 35.75
N LEU A 417 6.29 1.19 35.08
CA LEU A 417 4.95 1.03 35.65
C LEU A 417 4.47 -0.42 35.71
N ARG A 418 4.83 -1.27 34.74
CA ARG A 418 4.51 -2.70 34.79
C ARG A 418 5.20 -3.36 35.97
N GLU A 419 6.48 -3.06 36.17
CA GLU A 419 7.30 -3.57 37.27
C GLU A 419 6.83 -3.04 38.63
N LEU A 420 6.71 -1.72 38.81
CA LEU A 420 6.37 -1.08 40.09
C LEU A 420 4.97 -1.47 40.64
N PHE A 421 4.01 -1.75 39.76
CA PHE A 421 2.65 -2.13 40.14
C PHE A 421 2.36 -3.63 39.94
N ASN A 422 3.36 -4.40 39.50
CA ASN A 422 3.26 -5.81 39.14
C ASN A 422 2.07 -6.09 38.19
N LEU A 423 1.97 -5.31 37.11
CA LEU A 423 0.89 -5.36 36.11
C LEU A 423 1.07 -6.52 35.13
N ASP A 424 1.28 -7.73 35.65
CA ASP A 424 1.87 -8.81 34.86
C ASP A 424 0.85 -9.67 34.09
N GLN A 425 1.17 -9.90 32.82
CA GLN A 425 0.83 -11.07 31.99
C GLN A 425 -0.61 -11.60 31.85
N GLN A 426 -1.66 -10.93 32.35
CA GLN A 426 -3.05 -11.17 31.90
C GLN A 426 -3.61 -10.01 31.07
N LEU A 427 -3.02 -9.85 29.88
CA LEU A 427 -3.74 -9.44 28.68
C LEU A 427 -4.24 -10.72 27.99
N PRO A 428 -5.53 -11.06 28.08
CA PRO A 428 -6.14 -11.87 27.04
C PRO A 428 -6.00 -11.11 25.71
N ASN A 429 -5.55 -11.78 24.65
CA ASN A 429 -5.74 -11.34 23.25
C ASN A 429 -7.24 -11.39 22.83
N ALA A 430 -8.14 -11.15 23.79
CA ALA A 430 -9.58 -11.36 23.71
C ALA A 430 -10.37 -10.13 24.21
N VAL A 431 -9.90 -8.93 23.84
CA VAL A 431 -10.77 -7.74 23.69
C VAL A 431 -10.57 -7.11 22.29
N SER A 432 -10.35 -7.97 21.29
CA SER A 432 -10.41 -7.61 19.87
C SER A 432 -11.44 -8.44 19.08
N ALA A 433 -12.16 -9.33 19.75
CA ALA A 433 -13.16 -10.22 19.15
C ALA A 433 -14.52 -10.17 19.88
N ALA A 434 -15.06 -8.96 20.10
CA ALA A 434 -16.44 -8.77 20.60
C ALA A 434 -16.98 -7.34 20.38
N LYS A 435 -17.09 -6.86 19.13
CA LYS A 435 -18.02 -5.76 18.77
C LYS A 435 -18.36 -5.63 17.28
N THR A 436 -18.45 -6.75 16.56
CA THR A 436 -19.13 -6.84 15.26
C THR A 436 -20.51 -7.47 15.46
N GLY A 437 -21.40 -6.72 16.11
CA GLY A 437 -22.82 -7.05 16.22
C GLY A 437 -23.62 -5.82 15.80
N HIS A 438 -23.99 -5.75 14.51
CA HIS A 438 -24.95 -4.75 14.04
C HIS A 438 -26.37 -5.13 14.51
N PRO A 439 -27.23 -4.15 14.85
CA PRO A 439 -28.52 -4.43 15.46
C PRO A 439 -29.65 -4.60 14.43
N GLU A 440 -29.65 -5.70 13.68
CA GLU A 440 -30.78 -6.11 12.84
C GLU A 440 -31.14 -7.59 13.06
N ASP A 441 -31.94 -7.86 14.10
CA ASP A 441 -32.98 -8.90 14.11
C ASP A 441 -33.80 -8.81 15.40
N ALA A 442 -34.72 -7.85 15.45
CA ALA A 442 -35.58 -7.60 16.61
C ALA A 442 -37.00 -7.15 16.22
N ARG A 443 -37.55 -7.65 15.10
CA ARG A 443 -38.94 -7.37 14.67
C ARG A 443 -39.62 -8.53 13.92
N THR A 444 -39.97 -9.62 14.60
CA THR A 444 -41.15 -10.47 14.29
C THR A 444 -41.38 -11.53 15.39
N ALA A 445 -42.09 -11.16 16.46
CA ALA A 445 -42.57 -12.12 17.47
C ALA A 445 -43.76 -11.60 18.28
N ARG A 446 -44.91 -11.35 17.63
CA ARG A 446 -46.23 -11.26 18.29
C ARG A 446 -47.31 -11.87 17.39
N ASP A 447 -48.26 -12.53 18.05
CA ASP A 447 -49.33 -13.43 17.56
C ASP A 447 -48.79 -14.85 17.32
N GLY A 448 -49.14 -15.87 18.10
CA GLY A 448 -50.48 -16.32 18.51
C GLY A 448 -50.73 -17.66 17.79
N VAL A 449 -51.24 -18.75 18.38
CA VAL A 449 -52.09 -18.94 19.56
C VAL A 449 -51.84 -20.35 20.14
N SER A 450 -52.00 -20.51 21.45
CA SER A 450 -52.04 -21.83 22.10
C SER A 450 -53.35 -22.58 21.83
N ARG A 451 -53.31 -23.86 21.47
CA ARG A 451 -54.44 -24.77 21.75
C ARG A 451 -54.00 -26.19 22.03
N VAL A 452 -54.41 -26.69 23.18
CA VAL A 452 -54.38 -28.09 23.60
C VAL A 452 -55.65 -28.75 23.08
N GLU A 453 -55.57 -29.96 22.53
CA GLU A 453 -56.46 -31.09 22.87
C GLU A 453 -56.00 -32.40 22.19
N SER A 454 -56.56 -33.51 22.66
CA SER A 454 -56.01 -34.87 22.54
C SER A 454 -57.03 -35.87 21.98
N ALA A 455 -56.56 -37.11 21.74
CA ALA A 455 -57.31 -38.36 21.54
C ALA A 455 -57.75 -38.73 20.10
N ASP A 456 -57.07 -39.75 19.57
CA ASP A 456 -57.58 -41.11 19.26
C ASP A 456 -58.79 -41.39 18.34
N VAL A 457 -58.83 -42.65 17.84
CA VAL A 457 -59.91 -43.36 17.10
C VAL A 457 -59.99 -43.21 15.57
N GLY A 458 -59.38 -44.19 14.85
CA GLY A 458 -60.10 -45.33 14.23
C GLY A 458 -60.81 -45.23 12.85
N GLY A 459 -60.59 -46.25 12.00
CA GLY A 459 -61.44 -46.67 10.85
C GLY A 459 -61.03 -46.14 9.46
N SER A 460 -60.67 -46.95 8.45
CA SER A 460 -61.53 -47.80 7.56
C SER A 460 -62.51 -46.98 6.71
N ASP A 461 -62.66 -47.09 5.37
CA ASP A 461 -62.15 -47.93 4.27
C ASP A 461 -62.24 -47.09 2.95
N GLY A 462 -61.72 -47.42 1.76
CA GLY A 462 -60.98 -48.59 1.25
C GLY A 462 -60.96 -48.61 -0.29
N ARG A 463 -60.51 -49.75 -0.89
CA ARG A 463 -60.33 -50.08 -2.34
C ARG A 463 -59.17 -49.38 -3.08
N ALA A 464 -58.07 -50.08 -3.44
CA ALA A 464 -57.86 -51.16 -4.43
C ALA A 464 -57.35 -50.59 -5.78
N VAL A 465 -56.39 -51.17 -6.52
CA VAL A 465 -56.21 -52.59 -6.93
C VAL A 465 -54.72 -53.04 -6.98
N ALA A 466 -54.51 -54.38 -6.92
CA ALA A 466 -53.29 -55.22 -7.00
C ALA A 466 -52.14 -54.85 -7.99
N GLY A 467 -50.92 -55.42 -7.89
CA GLY A 467 -50.36 -56.37 -6.88
C GLY A 467 -48.96 -56.96 -7.23
N LEU A 468 -48.25 -57.39 -6.16
CA LEU A 468 -47.42 -58.62 -5.94
C LEU A 468 -46.49 -59.14 -7.08
N SER A 469 -45.14 -59.19 -6.90
CA SER A 469 -44.28 -60.20 -6.19
C SER A 469 -44.13 -61.53 -6.98
N ASP A 470 -43.06 -62.36 -7.01
CA ASP A 470 -41.75 -62.56 -6.34
C ASP A 470 -40.74 -63.18 -7.38
N GLY A 471 -39.44 -63.47 -7.16
CA GLY A 471 -38.51 -63.39 -6.02
C GLY A 471 -37.35 -64.43 -6.14
N ARG A 472 -36.60 -64.69 -5.04
CA ARG A 472 -35.65 -65.83 -4.77
C ARG A 472 -34.16 -65.71 -5.19
N ALA A 473 -33.30 -66.27 -4.31
CA ALA A 473 -31.82 -66.25 -4.35
C ALA A 473 -31.17 -67.62 -4.61
N VAL A 474 -29.88 -67.65 -4.99
CA VAL A 474 -28.93 -68.79 -4.90
C VAL A 474 -27.51 -68.25 -4.55
N ALA A 475 -26.65 -69.10 -3.96
CA ALA A 475 -25.38 -68.72 -3.34
C ALA A 475 -24.13 -69.35 -4.00
N GLY A 476 -22.95 -68.77 -3.72
CA GLY A 476 -21.63 -69.44 -3.71
C GLY A 476 -20.93 -69.66 -5.07
N PRO A 477 -19.65 -70.08 -5.09
CA PRO A 477 -18.85 -70.57 -3.95
C PRO A 477 -17.57 -69.75 -3.61
N ARG A 478 -16.89 -70.16 -2.52
CA ARG A 478 -15.49 -69.83 -2.18
C ARG A 478 -14.69 -71.14 -2.10
N ASP A 479 -13.43 -71.09 -2.52
CA ASP A 479 -12.30 -71.96 -2.11
C ASP A 479 -10.99 -71.19 -2.46
N GLY A 480 -9.84 -71.34 -1.82
CA GLY A 480 -9.51 -72.05 -0.57
C GLY A 480 -8.04 -72.54 -0.53
N ARG A 481 -7.26 -72.10 0.49
CA ARG A 481 -5.96 -72.71 0.96
C ARG A 481 -4.71 -72.55 0.05
N ALA A 482 -3.46 -72.62 0.53
CA ALA A 482 -2.92 -72.59 1.91
C ALA A 482 -1.41 -72.18 1.95
N ALA A 483 -1.00 -71.81 3.16
CA ALA A 483 0.33 -71.47 3.67
C ALA A 483 1.33 -72.64 3.80
N ALA A 484 2.64 -72.32 3.91
CA ALA A 484 3.62 -73.00 4.77
C ALA A 484 4.94 -72.19 4.94
N ASN A 485 5.55 -72.28 6.14
CA ASN A 485 6.88 -71.73 6.49
C ASN A 485 8.04 -72.59 5.90
N PRO A 486 9.31 -72.16 6.07
CA PRO A 486 10.05 -72.76 7.19
C PRO A 486 10.81 -71.78 8.10
N SER A 487 10.99 -72.19 9.36
CA SER A 487 12.04 -71.74 10.29
C SER A 487 13.44 -72.01 9.70
N GLY A 488 14.54 -71.35 10.09
CA GLY A 488 14.78 -70.41 11.20
C GLY A 488 16.14 -70.73 11.85
N SER A 489 17.01 -69.75 12.09
CA SER A 489 18.22 -69.92 12.91
C SER A 489 18.78 -68.58 13.40
N SER A 490 19.30 -68.59 14.62
CA SER A 490 19.95 -67.47 15.33
C SER A 490 21.39 -67.25 14.84
N ALA A 491 21.79 -65.98 14.73
CA ALA A 491 23.13 -65.52 15.10
C ALA A 491 23.10 -64.02 15.43
N ALA A 492 23.54 -63.63 16.63
CA ALA A 492 23.69 -62.23 17.03
C ALA A 492 25.14 -61.76 16.82
N SER A 493 25.35 -60.49 16.44
CA SER A 493 26.53 -59.68 16.83
C SER A 493 26.47 -58.22 16.34
N SER A 494 26.49 -57.28 17.29
CA SER A 494 27.26 -56.01 17.32
C SER A 494 27.71 -55.30 16.01
N SER A 495 27.20 -54.06 15.81
CA SER A 495 27.98 -52.84 15.50
C SER A 495 27.02 -51.64 15.45
N VAL A 496 27.10 -50.64 16.35
CA VAL A 496 28.04 -49.49 16.36
C VAL A 496 27.85 -48.56 15.15
N LEU A 497 27.24 -47.40 15.42
CA LEU A 497 27.18 -46.24 14.51
C LEU A 497 28.55 -45.53 14.47
N PRO A 498 29.03 -45.05 13.31
CA PRO A 498 30.10 -44.08 13.23
C PRO A 498 29.56 -42.64 13.16
N GLU A 499 30.24 -41.74 13.88
CA GLU A 499 30.07 -40.29 13.80
C GLU A 499 30.49 -39.75 12.42
N VAL A 500 29.89 -38.62 12.00
CA VAL A 500 30.48 -37.78 10.94
C VAL A 500 31.03 -36.50 11.60
N ARG A 501 32.33 -36.26 11.38
CA ARG A 501 33.08 -35.18 12.03
C ARG A 501 32.91 -33.82 11.35
N SER A 502 33.00 -32.80 12.20
CA SER A 502 33.38 -31.42 11.86
C SER A 502 34.67 -31.32 11.02
N VAL A 503 34.67 -30.39 10.07
CA VAL A 503 35.85 -29.66 9.56
C VAL A 503 35.43 -28.18 9.44
N ALA A 504 36.35 -27.24 9.68
CA ALA A 504 36.10 -25.80 9.69
C ALA A 504 37.01 -25.03 8.70
N ASP A 505 36.72 -23.74 8.57
CA ASP A 505 37.55 -22.63 8.01
C ASP A 505 37.90 -22.59 6.52
N ALA A 506 37.23 -21.70 5.77
CA ALA A 506 37.83 -20.51 5.12
C ALA A 506 36.73 -19.60 4.51
N PRO A 507 36.95 -18.27 4.34
CA PRO A 507 35.85 -17.30 4.21
C PRO A 507 35.50 -16.90 2.75
N THR A 508 34.25 -16.50 2.54
CA THR A 508 33.81 -15.78 1.31
C THR A 508 33.34 -14.37 1.66
N THR A 509 33.95 -13.39 1.00
CA THR A 509 33.71 -11.95 1.16
C THR A 509 32.31 -11.53 0.75
N ALA A 510 31.61 -10.80 1.62
CA ALA A 510 30.42 -10.02 1.26
C ALA A 510 30.81 -8.55 1.05
N VAL A 511 30.35 -7.94 -0.05
CA VAL A 511 30.69 -6.57 -0.43
C VAL A 511 29.81 -5.57 0.34
N LEU A 512 30.44 -4.72 1.14
CA LEU A 512 29.82 -3.52 1.69
C LEU A 512 29.99 -2.38 0.68
N THR A 513 28.89 -1.85 0.17
CA THR A 513 28.90 -0.59 -0.59
C THR A 513 28.83 0.59 0.38
N GLU A 514 29.78 1.52 0.28
CA GLU A 514 29.87 2.68 1.18
C GLU A 514 28.64 3.60 1.10
N VAL A 515 28.13 3.99 2.27
CA VAL A 515 27.31 5.21 2.41
C VAL A 515 28.24 6.32 2.91
N ALA A 516 28.22 7.47 2.22
CA ALA A 516 29.18 8.55 2.44
C ALA A 516 29.04 9.23 3.83
N ASN A 517 30.20 9.63 4.36
CA ASN A 517 30.37 10.33 5.63
C ASN A 517 29.69 11.71 5.68
N VAL A 518 28.98 12.00 6.77
CA VAL A 518 28.69 13.38 7.22
C VAL A 518 29.05 13.46 8.72
N PRO A 519 29.86 14.43 9.18
CA PRO A 519 30.49 14.35 10.49
C PRO A 519 29.56 14.70 11.65
N THR A 520 29.53 13.84 12.67
CA THR A 520 28.77 14.04 13.91
C THR A 520 29.45 15.09 14.80
N ALA A 521 28.79 16.23 15.03
CA ALA A 521 29.27 17.23 15.98
C ALA A 521 29.21 16.70 17.42
N THR A 522 30.37 16.63 18.09
CA THR A 522 30.46 16.22 19.49
C THR A 522 30.03 17.37 20.41
N VAL A 523 28.90 17.23 21.11
CA VAL A 523 28.52 18.13 22.21
C VAL A 523 28.88 17.47 23.53
N ALA A 524 30.02 17.87 24.09
CA ALA A 524 30.48 17.40 25.40
C ALA A 524 29.66 18.04 26.54
N GLY A 525 29.45 17.28 27.62
CA GLY A 525 28.58 17.68 28.74
C GLY A 525 29.18 18.78 29.61
N THR A 526 28.33 19.75 29.99
CA THR A 526 28.70 20.84 30.90
C THR A 526 28.75 20.36 32.35
N THR A 527 29.95 20.37 32.95
CA THR A 527 30.10 20.48 34.43
C THR A 527 31.05 21.63 34.74
N GLN A 528 30.57 22.59 35.55
CA GLN A 528 31.36 23.73 36.04
C GLN A 528 32.06 23.37 37.35
N THR A 529 33.36 23.72 37.50
CA THR A 529 33.91 24.62 38.57
C THR A 529 35.46 24.55 38.66
N GLY A 530 36.11 25.68 39.02
CA GLY A 530 37.56 25.81 39.26
C GLY A 530 38.38 26.24 38.02
N VAL A 531 38.75 27.51 37.75
CA VAL A 531 39.44 28.61 38.50
C VAL A 531 40.98 28.47 38.52
N VAL A 532 41.67 29.59 38.17
CA VAL A 532 43.15 29.82 38.03
C VAL A 532 43.80 29.17 36.78
N GLY A 533 44.69 29.80 35.99
CA GLY A 533 45.24 31.17 35.94
C GLY A 533 46.59 31.20 35.16
N GLY A 534 46.97 32.33 34.55
CA GLY A 534 48.15 32.48 33.65
C GLY A 534 47.73 32.50 32.17
N THR A 535 47.90 33.53 31.33
CA THR A 535 48.92 34.60 31.12
C THR A 535 50.07 34.16 30.20
N GLU A 536 50.42 35.07 29.25
CA GLU A 536 51.50 35.02 28.23
C GLU A 536 51.22 34.28 26.88
N VAL A 537 51.76 34.70 25.71
CA VAL A 537 52.04 36.05 25.11
C VAL A 537 52.55 35.88 23.64
N VAL A 538 52.08 36.70 22.68
CA VAL A 538 52.75 37.03 21.35
C VAL A 538 52.91 35.84 20.34
N SER A 539 53.03 35.91 19.00
CA SER A 539 53.05 36.89 17.87
C SER A 539 52.46 36.16 16.63
N ALA A 540 51.64 36.75 15.74
CA ALA A 540 51.92 37.74 14.66
C ALA A 540 52.65 37.19 13.40
N LEU A 541 52.40 37.88 12.26
CA LEU A 541 52.84 37.66 10.86
C LEU A 541 51.93 36.72 10.02
N ASP A 542 51.23 37.11 8.93
CA ASP A 542 51.37 38.10 7.83
C ASP A 542 51.71 37.40 6.48
N SER A 543 51.41 38.06 5.34
CA SER A 543 51.68 37.72 3.92
C SER A 543 50.50 37.22 3.07
N THR A 544 49.75 38.15 2.48
CA THR A 544 49.49 38.17 1.01
C THR A 544 50.76 38.73 0.30
N PRO A 545 50.89 38.84 -1.05
CA PRO A 545 49.92 38.72 -2.15
C PRO A 545 50.42 37.89 -3.36
N ASP A 546 49.63 37.78 -4.45
CA ASP A 546 49.83 38.57 -5.69
C ASP A 546 48.95 38.11 -6.87
N ALA A 547 48.63 39.05 -7.75
CA ALA A 547 48.08 38.83 -9.09
C ALA A 547 48.69 39.84 -10.06
N PRO A 548 48.94 39.45 -11.31
CA PRO A 548 48.41 40.23 -12.45
C PRO A 548 48.00 39.33 -13.65
N GLY A 549 47.22 39.77 -14.64
CA GLY A 549 46.54 41.06 -14.85
C GLY A 549 46.20 41.27 -16.35
N SER A 550 45.17 42.10 -16.63
CA SER A 550 44.83 42.76 -17.92
C SER A 550 44.50 41.84 -19.14
N ASP A 551 43.71 42.17 -20.18
CA ASP A 551 42.95 43.34 -20.69
C ASP A 551 41.71 42.80 -21.51
N GLU A 552 40.67 43.54 -21.95
CA GLU A 552 40.29 44.97 -21.90
C GLU A 552 38.75 45.17 -21.95
N VAL A 553 38.28 46.38 -21.61
CA VAL A 553 37.26 47.28 -22.27
C VAL A 553 36.35 46.68 -23.39
N THR A 554 35.01 46.90 -23.44
CA THR A 554 34.28 48.20 -23.51
C THR A 554 32.82 48.20 -22.99
N GLU A 555 32.38 49.34 -22.44
CA GLU A 555 31.03 50.00 -22.53
C GLU A 555 29.71 49.19 -22.32
N SER A 556 28.67 49.65 -21.59
CA SER A 556 28.34 51.00 -21.12
C SER A 556 27.44 51.00 -19.86
N SER A 557 27.69 51.98 -18.96
CA SER A 557 26.78 52.79 -18.13
C SER A 557 25.25 52.53 -18.16
N ARG A 558 24.47 52.77 -17.10
CA ARG A 558 24.67 53.30 -15.71
C ARG A 558 23.40 52.89 -14.90
N ALA A 559 23.50 52.54 -13.62
CA ALA A 559 23.21 53.40 -12.45
C ALA A 559 21.86 54.19 -12.53
N SER A 560 21.01 54.28 -11.50
CA SER A 560 21.10 53.88 -10.09
C SER A 560 19.69 53.79 -9.46
N ALA A 561 19.60 53.20 -8.26
CA ALA A 561 18.42 53.21 -7.41
C ALA A 561 17.85 54.61 -7.11
N ALA A 562 16.51 54.72 -7.08
CA ALA A 562 15.69 55.46 -6.09
C ALA A 562 14.20 55.39 -6.48
N ASP A 563 13.36 54.71 -5.70
CA ASP A 563 12.18 55.35 -5.07
C ASP A 563 11.58 54.42 -4.01
N GLU A 564 11.88 54.71 -2.74
CA GLU A 564 11.11 54.21 -1.60
C GLU A 564 10.17 55.36 -1.18
N GLN A 565 8.94 55.03 -0.76
CA GLN A 565 7.92 55.96 -0.20
C GLN A 565 6.97 56.72 -1.16
N ARG A 566 6.04 55.98 -1.79
CA ARG A 566 4.65 56.41 -2.08
C ARG A 566 3.79 55.15 -2.30
N ARG A 567 2.69 54.87 -1.60
CA ARG A 567 1.74 55.73 -0.85
C ARG A 567 1.18 55.01 0.40
N ARG A 568 0.82 55.78 1.43
CA ARG A 568 -0.16 55.43 2.48
C ARG A 568 -1.40 56.33 2.31
N GLY A 569 -2.56 55.87 2.81
CA GLY A 569 -3.86 56.57 2.73
C GLY A 569 -4.68 56.17 1.49
N GLU A 570 -6.01 56.00 1.52
CA GLU A 570 -7.07 56.30 2.51
C GLU A 570 -8.18 55.22 2.32
N SER A 571 -8.62 54.45 3.31
CA SER A 571 -9.69 54.69 4.30
C SER A 571 -11.13 54.94 3.78
N SER A 572 -12.06 54.05 4.20
CA SER A 572 -13.42 54.34 4.73
C SER A 572 -14.68 53.89 3.95
N SER A 573 -15.67 53.44 4.75
CA SER A 573 -17.14 53.36 4.51
C SER A 573 -17.65 52.25 3.56
N ALA A 574 -18.45 51.27 4.04
CA ALA A 574 -19.91 51.28 4.34
C ALA A 574 -20.76 51.07 3.06
N GLU A 575 -21.91 50.37 3.00
CA GLU A 575 -22.99 50.15 3.98
C GLU A 575 -23.61 48.71 3.95
N ARG A 576 -24.77 48.51 4.61
CA ARG A 576 -25.42 47.21 4.88
C ARG A 576 -26.80 47.11 4.19
N HIS A 577 -27.13 45.94 3.62
CA HIS A 577 -28.48 45.28 3.62
C HIS A 577 -29.70 46.03 2.99
N PRO A 578 -30.89 45.39 2.83
CA PRO A 578 -31.22 44.06 2.26
C PRO A 578 -32.48 44.09 1.33
N GLN A 579 -33.08 42.92 1.04
CA GLN A 579 -34.41 42.67 0.39
C GLN A 579 -34.44 42.88 -1.14
N GLU A 580 -35.07 42.02 -1.96
CA GLU A 580 -36.46 41.52 -1.90
C GLU A 580 -36.64 40.04 -2.31
N ARG A 581 -37.84 39.49 -2.02
CA ARG A 581 -38.37 38.24 -2.60
C ARG A 581 -39.06 38.53 -3.94
N PRO A 582 -39.40 37.47 -4.72
CA PRO A 582 -40.83 37.19 -4.80
C PRO A 582 -41.17 35.70 -4.60
N ASP A 583 -42.34 35.45 -4.00
CA ASP A 583 -43.05 34.18 -4.08
C ASP A 583 -43.77 34.07 -5.45
N VAL A 584 -44.04 32.85 -5.94
CA VAL A 584 -45.30 32.37 -6.57
C VAL A 584 -45.09 30.96 -7.19
N ASP A 585 -45.87 30.00 -6.66
CA ASP A 585 -46.49 28.79 -7.22
C ASP A 585 -45.97 28.06 -8.49
N GLY A 586 -46.05 26.72 -8.49
CA GLY A 586 -45.91 25.93 -9.74
C GLY A 586 -45.73 24.41 -9.67
N GLU A 587 -46.61 23.68 -8.98
CA GLU A 587 -47.10 22.30 -9.29
C GLU A 587 -46.22 21.15 -9.86
N GLN A 588 -46.41 19.97 -9.24
CA GLN A 588 -46.49 18.61 -9.85
C GLN A 588 -45.27 18.01 -10.60
N ARG A 589 -44.51 17.12 -9.92
CA ARG A 589 -44.72 15.66 -9.96
C ARG A 589 -43.78 14.88 -9.03
#